data_AF-A0A2E9LLH3-F1
#
_entry.id   AF-A0A2E9LLH3-F1
#
_cell.length_a   1.000
_cell.length_b   1.000
_cell.length_c   1.000
_cell.angle_alpha   90.00
_cell.angle_beta   90.00
_cell.angle_gamma   90.00
#
_symmetry.space_group_name_H-M   'P 1'
#
loop_
_entity.id
_entity.type
_entity.pdbx_description
1 polymer ?
#
loop_
_entity_poly.entity_id
_entity_poly.type
_entity_poly.pdbx_seq_one_letter_code
_entity_poly.pdbx_strand_id
1 'polypeptide(L)'
;MPDLYQITDEPVKPGDLHDVVLADSDGAVTSFAGVVRDNTKGRSTRYLEYDVYAEMAEKEMRAIGEEVKSRWEVDAVGILHGRGRMEI
;
A
#
# COMPACT_ATOMS: atom_id res chain seq x y z
N MET A 1 3.61 12.03 -12.68
CA MET A 1 4.14 12.23 -11.31
C MET A 1 4.64 10.88 -10.81
N PRO A 2 5.60 10.78 -9.88
CA PRO A 2 6.24 9.49 -9.67
C PRO A 2 5.29 8.54 -8.96
N ASP A 3 5.08 7.39 -9.57
CA ASP A 3 4.55 6.23 -8.86
C ASP A 3 5.43 5.93 -7.64
N LEU A 4 4.84 5.48 -6.53
CA LEU A 4 5.57 5.09 -5.32
C LEU A 4 5.31 3.62 -5.01
N TYR A 5 6.37 2.83 -4.85
CA TYR A 5 6.31 1.42 -4.46
C TYR A 5 7.33 1.20 -3.36
N GLN A 6 6.89 0.97 -2.13
CA GLN A 6 7.79 0.94 -0.99
C GLN A 6 7.33 0.00 0.13
N ILE A 7 8.29 -0.71 0.70
CA ILE A 7 8.17 -1.35 2.02
C ILE A 7 8.73 -0.40 3.08
N THR A 8 8.00 -0.20 4.19
CA THR A 8 8.42 0.68 5.28
C THR A 8 8.40 -0.03 6.63
N ASP A 9 9.27 0.39 7.54
CA ASP A 9 9.28 -0.01 8.95
C ASP A 9 8.38 0.89 9.82
N GLU A 10 7.80 1.94 9.22
CA GLU A 10 6.93 2.89 9.92
C GLU A 10 5.44 2.53 9.77
N PRO A 11 4.59 2.94 10.73
CA PRO A 11 3.14 2.78 10.60
C PRO A 11 2.59 3.53 9.39
N VAL A 12 1.82 2.83 8.55
CA VAL A 12 1.15 3.40 7.38
C VAL A 12 -0.24 3.89 7.77
N LYS A 13 -0.57 5.13 7.39
CA LYS A 13 -1.89 5.73 7.56
C LYS A 13 -2.62 5.80 6.21
N PRO A 14 -3.97 5.80 6.21
CA PRO A 14 -4.75 5.83 4.98
C PRO A 14 -4.45 6.99 4.01
N GLY A 15 -3.94 8.12 4.52
CA GLY A 15 -3.67 9.32 3.74
C GLY A 15 -2.23 9.45 3.23
N ASP A 16 -1.30 8.57 3.63
CA ASP A 16 0.14 8.75 3.37
C ASP A 16 0.50 8.79 1.88
N LEU A 17 -0.36 8.24 1.03
CA LEU A 17 -0.19 8.24 -0.42
C LEU A 17 -1.02 9.30 -1.15
N HIS A 18 -2.03 9.91 -0.51
CA HIS A 18 -3.01 10.75 -1.20
C HIS A 18 -2.34 11.90 -1.94
N ASP A 19 -1.58 12.73 -1.23
CA ASP A 19 -0.90 13.90 -1.81
C ASP A 19 0.34 13.51 -2.63
N VAL A 20 0.83 12.27 -2.48
CA VAL A 20 1.96 11.74 -3.25
C VAL A 20 1.53 11.42 -4.68
N VAL A 21 0.31 10.87 -4.85
CA VAL A 21 -0.19 10.44 -6.16
C VAL A 21 -1.11 11.46 -6.83
N LEU A 22 -1.65 12.44 -6.09
CA LEU A 22 -2.57 13.45 -6.61
C LEU A 22 -1.84 14.56 -7.39
N ALA A 23 -2.32 14.83 -8.60
CA ALA A 23 -2.00 16.01 -9.40
C ALA A 23 -3.13 17.04 -9.41
N ASP A 24 -2.80 18.30 -9.72
CA ASP A 24 -3.80 19.36 -9.99
C ASP A 24 -4.72 19.03 -11.19
N SER A 25 -4.30 18.13 -12.07
CA SER A 25 -5.08 17.64 -13.22
C SER A 25 -6.10 16.56 -12.86
N ASP A 26 -5.98 15.96 -11.67
CA ASP A 26 -6.72 14.76 -11.32
C ASP A 26 -8.06 15.11 -10.71
N GLY A 27 -9.11 14.39 -11.12
CA GLY A 27 -10.46 14.56 -10.57
C GLY A 27 -10.70 13.79 -9.27
N ALA A 28 -9.89 12.78 -8.96
CA ALA A 28 -10.06 11.92 -7.79
C ALA A 28 -8.82 11.06 -7.50
N VAL A 29 -8.69 10.66 -6.24
CA VAL A 29 -7.85 9.53 -5.80
C VAL A 29 -8.74 8.46 -5.19
N THR A 30 -8.59 7.22 -5.64
CA THR A 30 -9.17 6.04 -4.99
C THR A 30 -8.11 5.37 -4.15
N SER A 31 -8.41 5.11 -2.88
CA SER A 31 -7.49 4.45 -1.95
C SER A 31 -8.08 3.22 -1.30
N PHE A 32 -7.20 2.29 -0.94
CA PHE A 32 -7.51 1.12 -0.13
C PHE A 32 -6.49 1.05 1.01
N ALA A 33 -6.97 0.88 2.24
CA ALA A 33 -6.13 0.71 3.42
C ALA A 33 -6.42 -0.64 4.07
N GLY A 34 -5.42 -1.53 4.07
CA GLY A 34 -5.47 -2.77 4.82
C GLY A 34 -5.18 -2.51 6.30
N VAL A 35 -6.11 -2.88 7.19
CA VAL A 35 -5.97 -2.72 8.65
C VAL A 35 -5.99 -4.07 9.35
N VAL A 36 -5.27 -4.18 10.46
CA VAL A 36 -5.29 -5.37 11.31
C VAL A 36 -6.68 -5.47 11.95
N ARG A 37 -7.27 -6.67 11.91
CA ARG A 37 -8.53 -6.95 12.60
C ARG A 37 -8.26 -7.72 13.88
N ASP A 38 -9.10 -7.51 14.88
CA ASP A 38 -9.03 -8.19 16.18
C ASP A 38 -9.39 -9.69 16.13
N ASN A 39 -9.78 -10.21 14.95
CA ASN A 39 -10.24 -11.57 14.78
C ASN A 39 -9.72 -12.26 13.51
N THR A 40 -9.20 -13.48 13.65
CA THR A 40 -8.79 -14.35 12.53
C THR A 40 -9.27 -15.77 12.76
N LYS A 41 -10.06 -16.30 11.82
CA LYS A 41 -10.59 -17.69 11.85
C LYS A 41 -11.24 -18.06 13.20
N GLY A 42 -12.02 -17.15 13.77
CA GLY A 42 -12.73 -17.35 15.04
C GLY A 42 -11.87 -17.20 16.29
N ARG A 43 -10.61 -16.78 16.18
CA ARG A 43 -9.71 -16.51 17.32
C ARG A 43 -9.40 -15.02 17.41
N SER A 44 -9.20 -14.53 18.64
CA SER A 44 -8.72 -13.17 18.86
C SER A 44 -7.28 -13.03 18.37
N THR A 45 -7.05 -12.06 17.49
CA THR A 45 -5.74 -11.56 17.09
C THR A 45 -5.30 -10.52 18.12
N ARG A 46 -4.01 -10.43 18.40
CA ARG A 46 -3.44 -9.33 19.22
C ARG A 46 -2.70 -8.31 18.35
N TYR A 47 -1.90 -8.82 17.43
CA TYR A 47 -1.14 -8.08 16.44
C TYR A 47 -0.88 -9.01 15.25
N LEU A 48 -0.43 -8.44 14.14
CA LEU A 48 0.20 -9.17 13.03
C LEU A 48 1.68 -8.82 12.96
N GLU A 49 2.48 -9.78 12.51
CA GLU A 49 3.90 -9.56 12.23
C GLU A 49 4.15 -9.88 10.76
N TYR A 50 4.62 -8.88 10.02
CA TYR A 50 4.90 -8.97 8.60
C TYR A 50 6.41 -9.05 8.39
N ASP A 51 6.89 -10.19 7.91
CA ASP A 51 8.27 -10.36 7.45
C ASP A 51 8.30 -10.32 5.92
N VAL A 52 9.18 -9.49 5.35
CA VAL A 52 9.18 -9.15 3.93
C VAL A 52 10.61 -9.00 3.43
N TYR A 53 10.93 -9.71 2.35
CA TYR A 53 12.11 -9.41 1.53
C TYR A 53 11.81 -8.19 0.66
N ALA A 54 12.17 -7.00 1.17
CA ALA A 54 11.72 -5.72 0.63
C ALA A 54 12.02 -5.52 -0.86
N GLU A 55 13.25 -5.81 -1.29
CA GLU A 55 13.67 -5.61 -2.69
C GLU A 55 12.81 -6.39 -3.69
N MET A 56 12.51 -7.65 -3.38
CA MET A 56 11.63 -8.46 -4.22
C MET A 56 10.19 -7.98 -4.15
N ALA A 57 9.68 -7.64 -2.96
CA ALA A 57 8.31 -7.15 -2.80
C ALA A 57 8.08 -5.83 -3.57
N GLU A 58 9.01 -4.87 -3.50
CA GLU A 58 8.91 -3.60 -4.23
C GLU A 58 8.95 -3.79 -5.75
N LYS A 59 9.71 -4.78 -6.22
CA LYS A 59 9.72 -5.17 -7.64
C LYS A 59 8.37 -5.71 -8.09
N GLU A 60 7.76 -6.60 -7.31
CA GLU A 60 6.42 -7.13 -7.62
C GLU A 60 5.34 -6.06 -7.52
N MET A 61 5.42 -5.14 -6.54
CA MET A 61 4.54 -3.98 -6.43
C MET A 61 4.61 -3.08 -7.67
N ARG A 62 5.83 -2.83 -8.17
CA ARG A 62 6.02 -2.08 -9.41
C ARG A 62 5.39 -2.78 -10.61
N ALA A 63 5.57 -4.10 -10.73
CA ALA A 63 4.95 -4.88 -11.81
C ALA A 63 3.41 -4.79 -11.77
N ILE A 64 2.81 -4.84 -10.58
CA ILE A 64 1.36 -4.62 -10.40
C ILE A 64 0.96 -3.19 -10.83
N GLY A 65 1.73 -2.18 -10.44
CA GLY A 65 1.44 -0.80 -10.84
C GLY A 65 1.54 -0.56 -12.35
N GLU A 66 2.52 -1.19 -13.01
CA GLU A 66 2.65 -1.21 -14.47
C GLU A 66 1.45 -1.91 -15.13
N GLU A 67 1.02 -3.06 -14.59
CA GLU A 67 -0.19 -3.76 -15.05
C GLU A 67 -1.43 -2.88 -14.91
N VAL A 68 -1.58 -2.18 -13.78
CA VAL A 68 -2.69 -1.24 -13.55
C VAL A 68 -2.71 -0.15 -14.61
N LYS A 69 -1.59 0.52 -14.85
CA LYS A 69 -1.48 1.60 -15.85
C LYS A 69 -1.66 1.08 -17.29
N SER A 70 -1.37 -0.19 -17.54
CA SER A 70 -1.62 -0.81 -18.85
C SER A 70 -3.09 -1.11 -19.12
N ARG A 71 -3.89 -1.31 -18.06
CA ARG A 71 -5.30 -1.71 -18.15
C ARG A 71 -6.28 -0.56 -17.98
N TRP A 72 -5.89 0.45 -17.21
CA TRP A 72 -6.74 1.59 -16.86
C TRP A 72 -6.00 2.90 -17.12
N GLU A 73 -6.74 3.91 -17.57
CA GLU A 73 -6.23 5.27 -17.73
C GLU A 73 -6.11 5.94 -16.36
N VAL A 74 -5.02 5.62 -15.65
CA VAL A 74 -4.66 6.24 -14.36
C VAL A 74 -3.29 6.90 -14.47
N ASP A 75 -3.16 8.12 -13.94
CA ASP A 75 -1.96 8.93 -14.08
C ASP A 75 -0.81 8.50 -13.14
N ALA A 76 -1.17 8.02 -11.95
CA ALA A 76 -0.22 7.59 -10.92
C ALA A 76 -0.74 6.38 -10.12
N VAL A 77 0.20 5.55 -9.64
CA VAL A 77 -0.08 4.44 -8.73
C VAL A 77 0.85 4.52 -7.52
N GLY A 78 0.28 4.37 -6.32
CA GLY A 78 1.01 4.28 -5.06
C GLY A 78 0.71 2.96 -4.35
N ILE A 79 1.73 2.23 -3.93
CA ILE A 79 1.63 1.05 -3.07
C ILE A 79 2.65 1.18 -1.95
N LEU A 80 2.14 1.29 -0.72
CA LEU A 80 2.93 1.40 0.51
C LEU A 80 2.51 0.27 1.44
N HIS A 81 3.48 -0.50 1.94
CA HIS A 81 3.22 -1.60 2.85
C HIS A 81 4.17 -1.56 4.04
N GLY A 82 3.60 -1.58 5.25
CA GLY A 82 4.38 -1.66 6.47
C GLY A 82 4.84 -3.09 6.76
N ARG A 83 6.06 -3.25 7.26
CA ARG A 83 6.57 -4.52 7.80
C ARG A 83 6.86 -4.42 9.30
N GLY A 84 7.08 -5.56 9.93
CA GLY A 84 7.23 -5.66 11.38
C GLY A 84 5.88 -5.83 12.09
N ARG A 85 5.81 -5.40 13.35
CA ARG A 85 4.65 -5.61 14.21
C ARG A 85 3.59 -4.54 14.01
N MET A 86 2.38 -4.97 13.66
CA MET A 86 1.20 -4.15 13.44
C MET A 86 0.14 -4.45 14.50
N GLU A 87 -0.23 -3.43 15.27
CA GLU A 87 -1.31 -3.51 16.25
C GLU A 87 -2.69 -3.40 15.56
N ILE A 88 -3.76 -3.74 16.29
CA ILE A 88 -5.17 -3.59 15.86
C ILE A 88 -5.56 -2.11 15.80
#